data_AF-A0A1H9UJQ4-F1
#
_entry.id   AF-A0A1H9UJQ4-F1
#
_cell.length_a   1.000
_cell.length_b   1.000
_cell.length_c   1.000
_cell.angle_alpha   90.00
_cell.angle_beta   90.00
_cell.angle_gamma   90.00
#
_symmetry.space_group_name_H-M   'P 1'
#
loop_
_entity.id
_entity.type
_entity.pdbx_description
1 polymer ?
#
loop_
_entity_poly.entity_id
_entity_poly.type
_entity_poly.pdbx_seq_one_letter_code
_entity_poly.pdbx_strand_id
1 'polypeptide(L)'
;MRRHLAVLATALLVAPAAWSQGTGIDMGGLTQDTGLPVEVDAEQLEVNQTDGTAVFTGGVTVTQGEMTLTAERVQVVYASGEQGRIQEMQASGGVTLVTPEEAAESQEAVYEIESGNVTMTGEVLLTQGPNTLSSDRLVIDLTTGTGTMEGGVRTIFQTGDN
;
A
#
# COMPACT_ATOMS: atom_id res chain seq x y z
N MET A 1 -39.45 24.78 61.80
CA MET A 1 -39.75 23.42 61.28
C MET A 1 -39.26 23.35 59.85
N ARG A 2 -38.47 22.31 59.54
CA ARG A 2 -37.42 22.29 58.50
C ARG A 2 -37.99 22.00 57.11
N ARG A 3 -37.53 22.77 56.11
CA ARG A 3 -37.76 22.56 54.68
C ARG A 3 -36.53 21.87 54.09
N HIS A 4 -36.68 20.69 53.50
CA HIS A 4 -35.64 20.06 52.69
C HIS A 4 -36.19 19.78 51.30
N LEU A 5 -35.68 20.55 50.34
CA LEU A 5 -35.89 20.42 48.90
C LEU A 5 -34.87 19.37 48.41
N ALA A 6 -35.32 18.21 47.97
CA ALA A 6 -34.45 17.17 47.41
C ALA A 6 -34.28 17.42 45.90
N VAL A 7 -33.10 17.88 45.50
CA VAL A 7 -32.69 17.98 44.10
C VAL A 7 -32.04 16.65 43.72
N LEU A 8 -32.70 15.90 42.82
CA LEU A 8 -32.22 14.64 42.26
C LEU A 8 -31.38 14.98 41.00
N ALA A 9 -30.06 14.92 41.13
CA ALA A 9 -29.13 15.15 40.03
C ALA A 9 -28.92 13.84 39.25
N THR A 10 -29.45 13.78 38.03
CA THR A 10 -29.25 12.66 37.10
C THR A 10 -27.88 12.79 36.43
N ALA A 11 -26.93 11.93 36.80
CA ALA A 11 -25.63 11.85 36.16
C ALA A 11 -25.73 11.11 34.82
N LEU A 12 -25.46 11.83 33.72
CA LEU A 12 -25.37 11.27 32.37
C LEU A 12 -23.96 10.69 32.18
N LEU A 13 -23.84 9.37 32.08
CA LEU A 13 -22.60 8.65 31.77
C LEU A 13 -22.20 8.91 30.31
N VAL A 14 -21.13 9.66 30.09
CA VAL A 14 -20.45 9.75 28.79
C VAL A 14 -19.47 8.58 28.70
N ALA A 15 -19.76 7.60 27.85
CA ALA A 15 -18.80 6.55 27.52
C ALA A 15 -17.73 7.13 26.57
N PRO A 16 -16.43 6.97 26.86
CA PRO A 16 -15.39 7.35 25.91
C PRO A 16 -15.43 6.40 24.72
N ALA A 17 -15.56 6.96 23.51
CA ALA A 17 -15.32 6.22 22.28
C ALA A 17 -13.85 5.76 22.29
N ALA A 18 -13.64 4.45 22.25
CA ALA A 18 -12.33 3.88 22.03
C ALA A 18 -11.91 4.18 20.59
N TRP A 19 -10.93 5.06 20.42
CA TRP A 19 -10.28 5.29 19.15
C TRP A 19 -9.46 4.04 18.83
N SER A 20 -9.87 3.27 17.83
CA SER A 20 -8.99 2.29 17.22
C SER A 20 -7.91 3.06 16.46
N GLN A 21 -6.82 3.41 17.15
CA GLN A 21 -5.61 3.82 16.45
C GLN A 21 -5.06 2.56 15.80
N GLY A 22 -5.37 2.37 14.51
CA GLY A 22 -4.67 1.40 13.69
C GLY A 22 -3.17 1.66 13.86
N THR A 23 -2.44 0.63 14.28
CA THR A 23 -1.00 0.66 14.39
C THR A 23 -0.43 0.70 12.97
N GLY A 24 -0.41 1.90 12.37
CA GLY A 24 0.30 2.15 11.13
C GLY A 24 1.79 1.96 11.36
N ILE A 25 2.42 1.20 10.47
CA ILE A 25 3.88 1.04 10.45
C ILE A 25 4.42 2.23 9.66
N ASP A 26 5.42 2.90 10.23
CA ASP A 26 6.17 3.96 9.55
C ASP A 26 7.10 3.30 8.51
N MET A 27 6.85 3.57 7.25
CA MET A 27 7.55 3.03 6.08
C MET A 27 8.31 4.18 5.42
N GLY A 28 9.18 4.85 6.19
CA GLY A 28 9.82 6.11 5.79
C GLY A 28 10.52 6.09 4.43
N GLY A 29 10.94 4.91 3.94
CA GLY A 29 11.54 4.72 2.61
C GLY A 29 10.55 4.51 1.46
N LEU A 30 9.24 4.43 1.75
CA LEU A 30 8.16 4.32 0.76
C LEU A 30 7.49 5.66 0.47
N THR A 31 7.89 6.76 1.14
CA THR A 31 7.37 8.08 0.79
C THR A 31 7.88 8.46 -0.60
N GLN A 32 6.98 8.54 -1.58
CA GLN A 32 7.32 8.76 -2.98
C GLN A 32 6.65 10.02 -3.50
N ASP A 33 7.36 10.78 -4.34
CA ASP A 33 6.69 11.79 -5.18
C ASP A 33 5.92 11.07 -6.31
N THR A 34 4.62 10.86 -6.07
CA THR A 34 3.71 10.20 -7.01
C THR A 34 3.44 11.04 -8.27
N GLY A 35 3.93 12.29 -8.32
CA GLY A 35 3.92 13.14 -9.51
C GLY A 35 5.08 12.89 -10.48
N LEU A 36 6.07 12.08 -10.09
CA LEU A 36 7.18 11.72 -10.97
C LEU A 36 6.71 10.86 -12.15
N PRO A 37 7.38 10.95 -13.32
CA PRO A 37 7.08 10.10 -14.45
C PRO A 37 7.15 8.61 -14.10
N VAL A 38 6.20 7.85 -14.63
CA VAL A 38 6.20 6.38 -14.57
C VAL A 38 6.78 5.85 -15.87
N GLU A 39 7.85 5.07 -15.77
CA GLU A 39 8.48 4.35 -16.88
C GLU A 39 8.14 2.87 -16.78
N VAL A 40 7.82 2.23 -17.91
CA VAL A 40 7.52 0.79 -17.99
C VAL A 40 8.35 0.17 -19.10
N ASP A 41 9.20 -0.78 -18.74
CA ASP A 41 10.01 -1.61 -19.64
C ASP A 41 9.48 -3.04 -19.66
N ALA A 42 9.36 -3.65 -20.85
CA ALA A 42 8.87 -5.00 -21.04
C ALA A 42 9.20 -5.53 -22.44
N GLU A 43 9.15 -6.86 -22.63
CA GLU A 43 9.33 -7.49 -23.93
C GLU A 43 8.14 -7.26 -24.89
N GLN A 44 6.92 -7.22 -24.36
CA GLN A 44 5.69 -7.15 -25.16
C GLN A 44 4.68 -6.19 -24.55
N LEU A 45 4.01 -5.44 -25.44
CA LEU A 45 2.90 -4.54 -25.13
C LEU A 45 1.69 -4.85 -26.01
N GLU A 46 0.55 -5.13 -25.39
CA GLU A 46 -0.74 -5.24 -26.04
C GLU A 46 -1.65 -4.08 -25.59
N VAL A 47 -2.27 -3.37 -26.53
CA VAL A 47 -3.14 -2.22 -26.23
C VAL A 47 -4.56 -2.51 -26.69
N ASN A 48 -5.50 -2.42 -25.76
CA ASN A 48 -6.93 -2.51 -26.03
C ASN A 48 -7.59 -1.16 -25.80
N GLN A 49 -7.90 -0.48 -26.91
CA GLN A 49 -8.54 0.84 -26.88
C GLN A 49 -10.03 0.79 -26.51
N THR A 50 -10.68 -0.35 -26.70
CA THR A 50 -12.09 -0.54 -26.32
C THR A 50 -12.25 -0.59 -24.82
N ASP A 51 -11.35 -1.32 -24.15
CA ASP A 51 -11.38 -1.50 -22.70
C ASP A 51 -10.54 -0.43 -21.97
N GLY A 52 -9.75 0.37 -22.69
CA GLY A 52 -8.91 1.41 -22.11
C GLY A 52 -7.73 0.84 -21.32
N THR A 53 -7.16 -0.28 -21.80
CA THR A 53 -6.09 -1.00 -21.09
C THR A 53 -4.85 -1.21 -21.95
N ALA A 54 -3.69 -1.22 -21.32
CA ALA A 54 -2.42 -1.66 -21.89
C ALA A 54 -1.84 -2.79 -21.04
N VAL A 55 -1.35 -3.85 -21.67
CA VAL A 55 -0.83 -5.04 -21.00
C VAL A 55 0.62 -5.25 -21.40
N PHE A 56 1.50 -5.22 -20.41
CA PHE A 56 2.93 -5.46 -20.51
C PHE A 56 3.25 -6.87 -20.02
N THR A 57 4.11 -7.60 -20.74
CA THR A 57 4.51 -8.98 -20.39
C THR A 57 5.96 -9.28 -20.78
N GLY A 58 6.51 -10.33 -20.15
CA GLY A 58 7.86 -10.83 -20.44
C GLY A 58 8.93 -10.14 -19.60
N GLY A 59 8.79 -10.17 -18.27
CA GLY A 59 9.70 -9.48 -17.35
C GLY A 59 9.51 -7.97 -17.36
N VAL A 60 8.41 -7.51 -16.76
CA VAL A 60 8.07 -6.09 -16.68
C VAL A 60 8.84 -5.43 -15.54
N THR A 61 9.42 -4.27 -15.81
CA THR A 61 9.99 -3.36 -14.81
C THR A 61 9.27 -2.01 -14.90
N VAL A 62 8.70 -1.57 -13.79
CA VAL A 62 8.07 -0.26 -13.62
C VAL A 62 8.92 0.58 -12.70
N THR A 63 9.29 1.78 -13.13
CA THR A 63 10.12 2.70 -12.34
C THR A 63 9.41 4.02 -12.18
N GLN A 64 9.40 4.55 -10.95
CA GLN A 64 8.97 5.92 -10.66
C GLN A 64 9.92 6.46 -9.61
N GLY A 65 10.73 7.48 -9.92
CA GLY A 65 11.75 7.96 -8.99
C GLY A 65 12.74 6.85 -8.59
N GLU A 66 12.92 6.64 -7.27
CA GLU A 66 13.76 5.58 -6.72
C GLU A 66 13.02 4.25 -6.51
N MET A 67 11.71 4.22 -6.73
CA MET A 67 10.88 3.02 -6.56
C MET A 67 10.89 2.20 -7.84
N THR A 68 11.15 0.90 -7.70
CA THR A 68 11.12 -0.08 -8.79
C THR A 68 10.17 -1.21 -8.44
N LEU A 69 9.23 -1.52 -9.34
CA LEU A 69 8.35 -2.68 -9.27
C LEU A 69 8.67 -3.63 -10.42
N THR A 70 8.91 -4.90 -10.14
CA THR A 70 9.09 -5.94 -11.15
C THR A 70 7.96 -6.97 -11.07
N ALA A 71 7.53 -7.48 -12.22
CA ALA A 71 6.52 -8.53 -12.32
C ALA A 71 6.56 -9.24 -13.68
N GLU A 72 5.95 -10.43 -13.78
CA GLU A 72 5.81 -11.14 -15.07
C GLU A 72 4.83 -10.44 -16.03
N ARG A 73 3.78 -9.84 -15.46
CA ARG A 73 2.72 -9.14 -16.20
C ARG A 73 2.26 -7.90 -15.45
N VAL A 74 2.12 -6.79 -16.17
CA VAL A 74 1.49 -5.56 -15.66
C VAL A 74 0.38 -5.11 -16.60
N GLN A 75 -0.82 -4.90 -16.08
CA GLN A 75 -1.93 -4.28 -16.79
C GLN A 75 -2.13 -2.85 -16.30
N VAL A 76 -2.03 -1.89 -17.21
CA VAL A 76 -2.32 -0.48 -17.01
C VAL A 76 -3.75 -0.19 -17.43
N VAL A 77 -4.52 0.44 -16.56
CA VAL A 77 -5.89 0.92 -16.82
C VAL A 77 -5.85 2.44 -16.93
N TYR A 78 -6.34 2.97 -18.06
CA TYR A 78 -6.39 4.41 -18.30
C TYR A 78 -7.72 5.02 -17.83
N ALA A 79 -7.66 6.25 -17.32
CA ALA A 79 -8.85 6.98 -16.89
C ALA A 79 -9.76 7.31 -18.08
N SER A 80 -11.08 7.18 -17.88
CA SER A 80 -12.07 7.52 -18.90
C SER A 80 -12.16 9.03 -19.11
N GLY A 81 -11.96 9.50 -20.36
CA GLY A 81 -12.20 10.89 -20.74
C GLY A 81 -11.03 11.85 -20.53
N GLU A 82 -9.91 11.40 -19.94
CA GLU A 82 -8.68 12.17 -19.83
C GLU A 82 -7.58 11.49 -20.67
N GLN A 83 -6.91 12.28 -21.53
CA GLN A 83 -5.97 11.74 -22.51
C GLN A 83 -4.75 11.11 -21.83
N GLY A 84 -4.70 9.78 -21.79
CA GLY A 84 -3.52 9.01 -21.42
C GLY A 84 -3.18 9.01 -19.92
N ARG A 85 -4.07 9.50 -19.05
CA ARG A 85 -3.86 9.43 -17.60
C ARG A 85 -4.00 7.98 -17.13
N ILE A 86 -3.00 7.47 -16.42
CA ILE A 86 -3.07 6.15 -15.79
C ILE A 86 -3.92 6.28 -14.53
N GLN A 87 -4.93 5.41 -14.40
CA GLN A 87 -5.73 5.29 -13.20
C GLN A 87 -5.12 4.26 -12.25
N GLU A 88 -4.78 3.09 -12.78
CA GLU A 88 -4.38 1.93 -11.98
C GLU A 88 -3.38 1.06 -12.75
N MET A 89 -2.45 0.43 -12.01
CA MET A 89 -1.56 -0.61 -12.51
C MET A 89 -1.75 -1.90 -11.71
N GLN A 90 -2.00 -3.01 -12.39
CA GLN A 90 -2.19 -4.33 -11.80
C GLN A 90 -1.01 -5.22 -12.19
N ALA A 91 -0.16 -5.56 -11.24
CA ALA A 91 1.00 -6.42 -11.40
C ALA A 91 0.70 -7.85 -10.89
N SER A 92 1.17 -8.86 -11.62
CA SER A 92 0.91 -10.26 -11.29
C SER A 92 2.03 -11.18 -11.78
N GLY A 93 2.04 -12.40 -11.24
CA GLY A 93 3.01 -13.44 -11.58
C GLY A 93 4.27 -13.40 -10.71
N GLY A 94 4.14 -12.93 -9.46
CA GLY A 94 5.27 -12.59 -8.60
C GLY A 94 5.60 -11.13 -8.79
N VAL A 95 5.50 -10.37 -7.70
CA VAL A 95 5.75 -8.93 -7.68
C VAL A 95 6.83 -8.66 -6.66
N THR A 96 7.81 -7.85 -7.05
CA THR A 96 8.81 -7.32 -6.13
C THR A 96 8.81 -5.81 -6.26
N LEU A 97 8.55 -5.12 -5.15
CA LEU A 97 8.62 -3.67 -5.02
C LEU A 97 9.83 -3.31 -4.17
N VAL A 98 10.71 -2.46 -4.69
CA VAL A 98 11.95 -2.06 -4.04
C VAL A 98 12.03 -0.54 -3.97
N THR A 99 12.45 -0.04 -2.82
CA THR A 99 12.87 1.34 -2.58
C THR A 99 14.31 1.32 -2.02
N PRO A 100 14.94 2.48 -1.75
CA PRO A 100 16.28 2.50 -1.16
C PRO A 100 16.37 1.79 0.20
N GLU A 101 15.28 1.73 0.97
CA GLU A 101 15.29 1.24 2.35
C GLU A 101 14.50 -0.07 2.53
N GLU A 102 13.54 -0.36 1.65
CA GLU A 102 12.62 -1.48 1.79
C GLU A 102 12.53 -2.34 0.52
N ALA A 103 12.20 -3.61 0.72
CA ALA A 103 11.80 -4.53 -0.34
C ALA A 103 10.55 -5.29 0.10
N ALA A 104 9.52 -5.30 -0.75
CA ALA A 104 8.28 -6.05 -0.54
C ALA A 104 8.07 -7.03 -1.70
N GLU A 105 7.73 -8.27 -1.39
CA GLU A 105 7.43 -9.33 -2.34
C GLU A 105 6.00 -9.83 -2.13
N SER A 106 5.29 -10.18 -3.22
CA SER A 106 3.94 -10.75 -3.18
C SER A 106 3.60 -11.48 -4.48
N GLN A 107 2.44 -12.14 -4.54
CA GLN A 107 1.95 -12.76 -5.78
C GLN A 107 1.36 -11.74 -6.76
N GLU A 108 0.67 -10.73 -6.22
CA GLU A 108 -0.02 -9.66 -6.97
C GLU A 108 0.15 -8.32 -6.27
N ALA A 109 0.07 -7.23 -7.04
CA ALA A 109 -0.02 -5.89 -6.52
C ALA A 109 -0.91 -4.99 -7.38
N VAL A 110 -1.63 -4.08 -6.75
CA VAL A 110 -2.42 -3.04 -7.40
C VAL A 110 -1.90 -1.68 -6.94
N TYR A 111 -1.52 -0.82 -7.87
CA TYR A 111 -1.13 0.55 -7.61
C TYR A 111 -2.15 1.53 -8.19
N GLU A 112 -2.88 2.21 -7.33
CA GLU A 112 -3.77 3.32 -7.67
C GLU A 112 -2.97 4.63 -7.74
N ILE A 113 -2.72 5.12 -8.95
CA ILE A 113 -1.81 6.26 -9.18
C ILE A 113 -2.31 7.54 -8.51
N GLU A 114 -3.61 7.83 -8.62
CA GLU A 114 -4.19 9.09 -8.12
C GLU A 114 -4.16 9.18 -6.59
N SER A 115 -4.41 8.07 -5.90
CA SER A 115 -4.42 8.03 -4.43
C SER A 115 -3.04 7.75 -3.83
N GLY A 116 -2.08 7.27 -4.62
CA GLY A 116 -0.78 6.85 -4.10
C GLY A 116 -0.82 5.52 -3.33
N ASN A 117 -1.89 4.74 -3.47
CA ASN A 117 -2.07 3.51 -2.69
C ASN A 117 -1.57 2.29 -3.45
N VAL A 118 -0.71 1.50 -2.80
CA VAL A 118 -0.25 0.20 -3.29
C VAL A 118 -0.81 -0.89 -2.39
N THR A 119 -1.59 -1.81 -2.96
CA THR A 119 -2.06 -3.03 -2.27
C THR A 119 -1.32 -4.24 -2.82
N MET A 120 -0.58 -4.94 -1.97
CA MET A 120 0.10 -6.19 -2.29
C MET A 120 -0.61 -7.36 -1.62
N THR A 121 -0.79 -8.47 -2.34
CA THR A 121 -1.53 -9.65 -1.86
C THR A 121 -0.90 -10.97 -2.27
N GLY A 122 -1.12 -11.99 -1.44
CA GLY A 122 -0.65 -13.35 -1.68
C GLY A 122 0.79 -13.53 -1.20
N GLU A 123 0.91 -14.04 0.02
CA GLU A 123 2.20 -14.34 0.67
C GLU A 123 3.15 -13.14 0.69
N VAL A 124 2.69 -12.04 1.29
CA VAL A 124 3.50 -10.82 1.36
C VAL A 124 4.70 -11.05 2.27
N LEU A 125 5.88 -10.68 1.78
CA LEU A 125 7.13 -10.62 2.53
C LEU A 125 7.71 -9.22 2.43
N LEU A 126 7.78 -8.50 3.55
CA LEU A 126 8.40 -7.17 3.64
C LEU A 126 9.72 -7.28 4.39
N THR A 127 10.79 -6.76 3.80
CA THR A 127 12.09 -6.59 4.44
C THR A 127 12.40 -5.11 4.60
N GLN A 128 12.69 -4.71 5.83
CA GLN A 128 13.06 -3.34 6.18
C GLN A 128 14.31 -3.39 7.07
N GLY A 129 15.46 -3.03 6.49
CA GLY A 129 16.76 -3.20 7.13
C GLY A 129 16.98 -4.64 7.62
N PRO A 130 17.19 -4.89 8.93
CA PRO A 130 17.41 -6.22 9.48
C PRO A 130 16.11 -7.00 9.79
N ASN A 131 14.94 -6.37 9.61
CA ASN A 131 13.66 -6.94 9.99
C ASN A 131 12.97 -7.56 8.79
N THR A 132 12.26 -8.67 9.04
CA THR A 132 11.41 -9.32 8.04
C THR A 132 10.02 -9.50 8.61
N LEU A 133 9.01 -9.07 7.85
CA LEU A 133 7.60 -9.17 8.17
C LEU A 133 6.90 -9.99 7.08
N SER A 134 5.92 -10.79 7.48
CA SER A 134 5.11 -11.58 6.55
C SER A 134 3.63 -11.43 6.88
N SER A 135 2.79 -11.39 5.85
CA SER A 135 1.33 -11.28 5.98
C SER A 135 0.60 -11.80 4.73
N ASP A 136 -0.73 -11.87 4.77
CA ASP A 136 -1.54 -12.21 3.59
C ASP A 136 -1.68 -10.99 2.65
N ARG A 137 -1.67 -9.78 3.22
CA ARG A 137 -1.86 -8.52 2.52
C ARG A 137 -1.04 -7.39 3.16
N LEU A 138 -0.57 -6.47 2.31
CA LEU A 138 0.06 -5.21 2.70
C LEU A 138 -0.59 -4.07 1.91
N VAL A 139 -0.94 -2.99 2.60
CA VAL A 139 -1.44 -1.76 2.00
C VAL A 139 -0.48 -0.64 2.37
N ILE A 140 0.03 0.06 1.36
CA ILE A 140 0.98 1.16 1.49
C ILE A 140 0.32 2.43 0.96
N ASP A 141 0.40 3.52 1.71
CA ASP A 141 0.12 4.86 1.23
C ASP A 141 1.48 5.55 0.95
N LEU A 142 1.83 5.71 -0.33
CA LEU A 142 3.09 6.30 -0.77
C LEU A 142 3.15 7.81 -0.50
N THR A 143 2.00 8.47 -0.29
CA THR A 143 1.94 9.91 0.02
C THR A 143 2.37 10.15 1.46
N THR A 144 1.95 9.28 2.37
CA THR A 144 2.27 9.38 3.80
C THR A 144 3.46 8.53 4.21
N GLY A 145 3.92 7.61 3.35
CA GLY A 145 4.95 6.63 3.69
C GLY A 145 4.50 5.69 4.80
N THR A 146 3.22 5.32 4.86
CA THR A 146 2.69 4.44 5.90
C THR A 146 2.21 3.11 5.34
N GLY A 147 2.40 2.04 6.11
CA GLY A 147 2.02 0.68 5.73
C GLY A 147 1.11 0.01 6.76
N THR A 148 0.14 -0.76 6.30
CA THR A 148 -0.69 -1.64 7.12
C THR A 148 -0.60 -3.07 6.60
N MET A 149 -0.20 -4.00 7.47
CA MET A 149 -0.18 -5.43 7.16
C MET A 149 -1.42 -6.13 7.75
N GLU A 150 -2.06 -6.98 6.97
CA GLU A 150 -3.28 -7.69 7.34
C GLU A 150 -3.17 -9.19 7.04
N GLY A 151 -3.77 -10.02 7.88
CA GLY A 151 -3.81 -11.47 7.72
C GLY A 151 -2.49 -12.15 8.10
N GLY A 152 -2.53 -13.06 9.09
CA GLY A 152 -1.38 -13.90 9.42
C GLY A 152 -0.08 -13.17 9.81
N VAL A 153 -0.15 -11.91 10.27
CA VAL A 153 1.04 -11.06 10.44
C VAL A 153 2.06 -11.71 11.40
N ARG A 154 3.28 -11.92 10.89
CA ARG A 154 4.42 -12.42 11.66
C ARG A 154 5.63 -11.55 11.39
N THR A 155 6.32 -11.16 12.45
CA THR A 155 7.54 -10.36 12.39
C THR A 155 8.71 -11.11 13.02
N ILE A 156 9.86 -11.07 12.36
CA ILE A 156 11.14 -11.51 12.90
C ILE A 156 12.02 -10.26 13.05
N PHE A 157 12.30 -9.89 14.29
CA PHE A 157 13.25 -8.84 14.61
C PHE A 157 14.64 -9.46 14.79
N GLN A 158 15.61 -9.06 13.96
CA GLN A 158 17.00 -9.40 14.23
C GLN A 158 17.55 -8.39 15.23
N THR A 159 17.50 -8.76 16.51
CA THR A 159 18.19 -8.00 17.55
C THR A 159 19.67 -8.37 17.42
N GLY A 160 20.51 -7.43 16.96
CA GLY A 160 21.95 -7.67 16.90
C GLY A 160 22.50 -8.01 18.28
N ASP A 161 23.33 -9.05 18.38
CA ASP A 161 24.20 -9.24 19.54
C ASP A 161 25.10 -8.00 19.66
N ASN A 162 24.93 -7.23 20.75
CA ASN A 162 25.74 -6.05 21.08
C ASN A 162 27.22 -6.39 21.26
#